data_AF-A0A183DEI4-F1
#
_entry.id   AF-A0A183DEI4-F1
#
_cell.length_a   1.000
_cell.length_b   1.000
_cell.length_c   1.000
_cell.angle_alpha   90.00
_cell.angle_beta   90.00
_cell.angle_gamma   90.00
#
_symmetry.space_group_name_H-M   'P 1'
#
loop_
_entity.id
_entity.type
_entity.pdbx_description
1 polymer ?
#
loop_
_entity_poly.entity_id
_entity_poly.type
_entity_poly.pdbx_seq_one_letter_code
_entity_poly.pdbx_strand_id
1 'polypeptide(L)' 'MIMDVSGAKNAVELAMDLFKNKDLYGLEGEFFEATERLADVFKALERTFSKQQNRELGKKGYTFLEVEQYKMVLNAHGK' A
#
# COMPACT_ATOMS: atom_id res chain seq x y z
N MET A 1 -3.03 -13.34 -12.01
CA MET A 1 -1.79 -13.18 -11.22
C MET A 1 -1.51 -11.69 -11.15
N ILE A 2 -1.71 -11.05 -10.01
CA ILE A 2 -1.39 -9.62 -9.83
C ILE A 2 -0.04 -9.57 -9.12
N MET A 3 0.99 -9.27 -9.91
CA MET A 3 2.41 -9.22 -9.55
C MET A 3 2.81 -7.88 -8.90
N ASP A 4 1.88 -6.90 -8.86
CA ASP A 4 2.22 -5.49 -8.69
C ASP A 4 2.21 -4.96 -7.24
N VAL A 5 1.63 -5.69 -6.28
CA VAL A 5 1.34 -5.11 -4.96
C VAL A 5 2.62 -4.86 -4.14
N SER A 6 3.68 -5.63 -4.36
CA SER A 6 4.90 -5.57 -3.56
C SER A 6 5.91 -4.52 -4.02
N GLY A 7 6.01 -4.29 -5.34
CA GLY A 7 6.75 -3.14 -5.88
C GLY A 7 6.02 -1.82 -5.61
N ALA A 8 4.68 -1.87 -5.61
CA ALA A 8 3.84 -0.73 -5.27
C ALA A 8 4.08 -0.24 -3.83
N LYS A 9 4.30 -1.11 -2.83
CA LYS A 9 4.58 -0.65 -1.46
C LYS A 9 5.78 0.30 -1.40
N ASN A 10 6.94 -0.14 -1.89
CA ASN A 10 8.15 0.69 -1.84
C ASN A 10 8.02 1.94 -2.73
N ALA A 11 7.36 1.83 -3.88
CA ALA A 11 7.10 2.97 -4.76
C ALA A 11 6.14 3.98 -4.12
N VAL A 12 5.13 3.51 -3.39
CA VAL A 12 4.17 4.31 -2.64
C VAL A 12 4.86 4.95 -1.45
N GLU A 13 5.61 4.20 -0.63
CA GLU A 13 6.39 4.76 0.49
C GLU A 13 7.38 5.83 0.01
N LEU A 14 8.13 5.56 -1.07
CA LEU A 14 9.04 6.53 -1.67
C LEU A 14 8.30 7.76 -2.22
N ALA A 15 7.15 7.57 -2.88
CA ALA A 15 6.32 8.67 -3.35
C ALA A 15 5.82 9.51 -2.16
N MET A 16 5.33 8.89 -1.08
CA MET A 16 4.89 9.58 0.14
C MET A 16 6.03 10.35 0.81
N ASP A 17 7.23 9.77 0.87
CA ASP A 17 8.41 10.44 1.43
C ASP A 17 8.88 11.61 0.56
N LEU A 18 8.80 11.48 -0.77
CA LEU A 18 9.06 12.59 -1.70
C LEU A 18 8.00 13.69 -1.60
N PHE A 19 6.73 13.32 -1.38
CA PHE A 19 5.63 14.26 -1.20
C PHE A 19 5.68 14.98 0.15
N LYS A 20 6.07 14.30 1.23
CA LYS A 20 6.32 14.92 2.55
C LYS A 20 7.43 15.96 2.55
N ASN A 21 8.44 15.77 1.69
CA ASN A 21 9.63 16.61 1.65
C ASN A 21 9.58 17.71 0.57
N LYS A 22 8.48 17.84 -0.18
CA LYS A 22 8.27 18.94 -1.12
C LYS A 22 7.06 19.78 -0.71
N ASP A 23 7.22 21.10 -0.75
CA ASP A 23 6.10 22.05 -0.65
C ASP A 23 5.22 21.93 -1.91
N LEU A 24 4.25 21.01 -1.89
CA LEU A 24 3.31 20.75 -2.99
C LEU A 24 2.18 21.77 -3.02
N TYR A 25 2.52 23.06 -3.17
CA TYR A 25 1.55 24.13 -3.37
C TYR A 25 0.59 23.81 -4.52
N GLY A 26 -0.71 23.64 -4.22
CA GLY A 26 -1.78 23.51 -5.22
C GLY A 26 -2.20 22.09 -5.62
N LEU A 27 -1.65 21.04 -5.01
CA LEU A 27 -2.10 19.63 -5.19
C LEU A 27 -2.80 19.07 -3.94
N GLU A 28 -3.05 19.92 -2.94
CA GLU A 28 -3.21 19.51 -1.53
C GLU A 28 -4.53 18.84 -1.15
N GLY A 29 -5.59 18.94 -1.98
CA GLY A 29 -6.91 18.44 -1.61
C GLY A 29 -7.10 16.96 -1.91
N GLU A 30 -7.63 16.66 -3.10
CA GLU A 30 -8.06 15.31 -3.47
C GLU A 30 -6.89 14.33 -3.67
N PHE A 31 -5.74 14.82 -4.13
CA PHE A 31 -4.57 13.97 -4.34
C PHE A 31 -3.99 13.50 -3.01
N PHE A 32 -3.93 14.38 -2.01
CA PHE A 32 -3.50 14.07 -0.65
C PHE A 32 -4.48 13.11 0.04
N GLU A 33 -5.78 13.34 -0.09
CA GLU A 33 -6.80 12.46 0.49
C GLU A 33 -6.78 11.04 -0.12
N ALA A 34 -6.63 10.93 -1.44
CA ALA A 34 -6.52 9.65 -2.11
C ALA A 34 -5.24 8.89 -1.73
N THR A 35 -4.14 9.62 -1.57
CA THR A 35 -2.85 9.04 -1.15
C THR A 35 -2.87 8.59 0.32
N GLU A 36 -3.48 9.36 1.22
CA GLU A 36 -3.67 9.00 2.62
C GLU A 36 -4.56 7.76 2.75
N ARG A 37 -5.68 7.71 2.02
CA ARG A 37 -6.55 6.53 1.96
C ARG A 37 -5.81 5.29 1.48
N LEU A 38 -5.02 5.40 0.41
CA LEU A 38 -4.19 4.29 -0.07
C LEU A 38 -3.20 3.82 1.02
N ALA A 39 -2.50 4.75 1.68
CA ALA A 39 -1.56 4.41 2.74
C ALA A 39 -2.22 3.67 3.91
N ASP A 40 -3.43 4.08 4.31
CA ASP A 40 -4.17 3.43 5.39
C ASP A 40 -4.64 2.02 5.01
N VAL A 41 -5.07 1.82 3.77
CA VAL A 41 -5.45 0.50 3.25
C VAL A 41 -4.25 -0.45 3.23
N PHE A 42 -3.09 0.02 2.79
CA PHE A 42 -1.87 -0.78 2.80
C PHE A 42 -1.37 -1.09 4.22
N LYS A 43 -1.43 -0.13 5.15
CA LYS A 43 -1.13 -0.38 6.57
C LYS A 43 -2.08 -1.40 7.19
N ALA A 44 -3.36 -1.33 6.85
CA ALA A 44 -4.35 -2.29 7.35
C ALA A 44 -4.11 -3.69 6.77
N LEU A 45 -3.74 -3.78 5.48
CA LEU A 45 -3.35 -5.02 4.82
C LEU A 45 -2.12 -5.66 5.49
N GLU A 46 -1.09 -4.88 5.80
CA GLU A 46 0.14 -5.39 6.45
C GLU A 46 -0.12 -6.05 7.79
N ARG A 47 -1.09 -5.54 8.56
CA ARG A 47 -1.48 -6.12 9.86
C ARG A 47 -2.12 -7.51 9.72
N THR A 48 -2.63 -7.85 8.54
CA THR A 48 -3.23 -9.15 8.27
C THR A 48 -2.21 -10.21 7.84
N PHE A 49 -0.94 -9.84 7.64
CA PHE A 49 0.07 -10.77 7.15
C PHE A 49 0.48 -11.83 8.17
N SER A 50 0.52 -13.07 7.70
CA SER A 50 1.03 -14.19 8.48
C SER A 50 2.54 -14.09 8.68
N LYS A 51 3.08 -14.84 9.66
CA LYS A 51 4.53 -14.93 9.89
C LYS A 51 5.29 -15.39 8.64
N GLN A 52 4.67 -16.24 7.81
CA GLN A 52 5.27 -16.72 6.57
C GLN A 52 5.30 -15.61 5.51
N GLN A 53 4.20 -14.88 5.34
CA GLN A 53 4.13 -13.74 4.42
C GLN A 53 5.16 -12.66 4.78
N ASN A 54 5.30 -12.33 6.07
CA ASN A 54 6.31 -11.40 6.56
C ASN A 54 7.75 -11.88 6.29
N ARG A 55 7.99 -13.19 6.45
CA ARG A 55 9.30 -13.79 6.13
C ARG A 55 9.59 -13.75 4.63
N GLU A 56 8.59 -13.98 3.79
CA GLU A 56 8.72 -13.88 2.33
C GLU A 56 8.97 -12.45 1.89
N LEU A 57 8.27 -11.47 2.46
CA LEU A 57 8.53 -10.05 2.24
C LEU A 57 9.97 -9.69 2.61
N GLY A 58 10.45 -10.12 3.78
CA GLY A 58 11.83 -9.85 4.21
C GLY A 58 12.91 -10.52 3.35
N LYS A 59 12.59 -11.65 2.69
CA LYS A 59 13.57 -12.40 1.85
C LYS A 59 13.50 -12.06 0.37
N LYS A 60 12.30 -11.87 -0.16
CA LYS A 60 12.02 -11.77 -1.60
C LYS A 60 11.52 -10.37 -1.99
N GLY A 61 11.11 -9.56 -1.01
CA GLY A 61 10.46 -8.27 -1.25
C GLY A 61 9.01 -8.40 -1.67
N TYR A 62 8.42 -9.60 -1.70
CA TYR A 62 7.02 -9.83 -2.08
C TYR A 62 6.44 -11.06 -1.37
N THR A 63 5.11 -11.12 -1.31
CA THR A 63 4.36 -12.30 -0.88
C THR A 63 2.98 -12.32 -1.55
N PHE A 64 2.33 -13.48 -1.60
CA PHE A 64 1.00 -13.61 -2.15
C PHE A 64 -0.05 -13.25 -1.10
N LEU A 65 -1.08 -12.51 -1.51
CA LEU A 65 -2.24 -12.22 -0.68
C LEU A 65 -3.16 -13.41 -0.59
N GLU A 66 -3.70 -13.64 0.60
CA GLU A 66 -4.81 -14.57 0.80
C GLU A 66 -6.12 -13.98 0.27
N VAL A 67 -7.11 -14.83 0.01
CA VAL A 67 -8.39 -14.43 -0.58
C VAL A 67 -9.10 -13.36 0.26
N GLU A 68 -9.00 -13.44 1.58
CA GLU A 68 -9.59 -12.46 2.50
C GLU A 68 -8.88 -11.10 2.44
N GLN A 69 -7.55 -11.13 2.38
CA GLN A 69 -6.70 -9.94 2.24
C GLN A 69 -6.95 -9.24 0.90
N TYR A 70 -7.15 -10.02 -0.16
CA TYR A 70 -7.51 -9.50 -1.48
C TYR A 70 -8.90 -8.84 -1.49
N LYS A 71 -9.91 -9.50 -0.89
CA LYS A 71 -11.25 -8.92 -0.74
C LYS A 71 -11.24 -7.63 0.07
N MET A 72 -10.41 -7.55 1.11
CA MET A 72 -10.23 -6.34 1.92
C MET A 72 -9.75 -5.16 1.07
N VAL A 73 -8.72 -5.36 0.24
CA VAL A 73 -8.19 -4.30 -0.65
C VAL A 73 -9.21 -3.90 -1.71
N LEU A 74 -9.94 -4.86 -2.29
CA LEU A 74 -11.00 -4.56 -3.28
C LEU A 74 -12.15 -3.75 -2.68
N ASN A 75 -12.59 -4.12 -1.48
CA ASN A 75 -13.66 -3.40 -0.78
C ASN A 75 -13.20 -2.00 -0.34
N ALA A 76 -11.92 -1.85 0.00
CA ALA A 76 -11.35 -0.55 0.35
C ALA A 76 -11.19 0.39 -0.85
N HIS A 77 -11.04 -0.15 -2.06
CA HIS A 77 -11.03 0.62 -3.30
C HIS A 77 -12.43 1.08 -3.75
N GLY A 78 -13.52 0.56 -3.16
CA GLY A 78 -14.88 0.75 -3.66
C GLY A 78 -15.92 1.16 -2.61
N LYS A 79 -16.07 2.47 -2.39
CA LYS A 79 -17.36 3.18 -2.34
C LYS A 79 -17.15 4.67 -2.60
#